data_AF-S7UNI3-F1
#
_entry.id   AF-S7UNI3-F1
#
_cell.length_a   1.000
_cell.length_b   1.000
_cell.length_c   1.000
_cell.angle_alpha   90.00
_cell.angle_beta   90.00
_cell.angle_gamma   90.00
#
_symmetry.space_group_name_H-M   'P 1'
#
loop_
_entity.id
_entity.type
_entity.pdbx_description
1 polymer ?
#
loop_
_entity_poly.entity_id
_entity_poly.type
_entity_poly.pdbx_seq_one_letter_code
_entity_poly.pdbx_strand_id
1 'polypeptide(L)'
;MLPFVGDLISAGVDLIKGYFPPDMTPEQKAEAEAKLALLQQQAVAQAMSFQADMENQLTERLKADMSSDSWLSKNVRPLVLIYLLAAWTIFAGFSLYQHDVSPAYVDMLKQMLMAAFGFYFVSRGAEKITTILKGGGSRK
;
A
#
# COMPACT_ATOMS: atom_id res chain seq x y z
N MET A 1 -1.77 4.91 -3.42
CA MET A 1 -3.19 5.26 -3.21
C MET A 1 -3.35 6.46 -2.27
N LEU A 2 -2.72 6.44 -1.08
CA LEU A 2 -2.72 7.57 -0.12
C LEU A 2 -2.38 8.97 -0.66
N PRO A 3 -1.33 9.18 -1.50
CA PRO A 3 -1.00 10.52 -1.98
C PRO A 3 -2.17 11.11 -2.77
N PHE A 4 -2.75 10.34 -3.70
CA PHE A 4 -3.82 10.85 -4.57
C PHE A 4 -5.07 11.32 -3.83
N VAL A 5 -5.52 10.64 -2.78
CA VAL A 5 -6.72 11.07 -2.03
C VAL A 5 -6.41 12.29 -1.16
N GLY A 6 -5.24 12.32 -0.51
CA GLY A 6 -4.78 13.48 0.24
C GLY A 6 -4.59 14.71 -0.65
N ASP A 7 -4.02 14.52 -1.83
CA ASP A 7 -3.75 15.56 -2.84
C ASP A 7 -5.06 16.11 -3.44
N LEU A 8 -6.09 15.29 -3.59
CA LEU A 8 -7.42 15.76 -4.04
C LEU A 8 -8.16 16.54 -2.95
N ILE A 9 -8.08 16.10 -1.69
CA ILE A 9 -8.67 16.82 -0.56
C ILE A 9 -7.99 18.17 -0.37
N SER A 10 -6.65 18.23 -0.45
CA SER A 10 -5.91 19.48 -0.33
C SER A 10 -6.21 20.43 -1.49
N ALA A 11 -6.22 19.94 -2.73
CA ALA A 11 -6.59 20.74 -3.90
C ALA A 11 -8.03 21.30 -3.79
N GLY A 12 -8.98 20.50 -3.28
CA GLY A 12 -10.34 20.96 -3.01
C GLY A 12 -10.41 22.07 -1.94
N VAL A 13 -9.63 21.93 -0.86
CA VAL A 13 -9.51 22.95 0.20
C VAL A 13 -8.91 24.25 -0.34
N ASP A 14 -7.91 24.17 -1.21
CA ASP A 14 -7.26 25.34 -1.79
C ASP A 14 -8.15 26.07 -2.80
N LEU A 15 -8.99 25.35 -3.56
CA LEU A 15 -10.02 25.96 -4.39
C LEU A 15 -11.06 26.73 -3.57
N ILE A 16 -11.49 26.17 -2.43
CA ILE A 16 -12.43 26.85 -1.52
C ILE A 16 -11.78 28.11 -0.96
N LYS A 17 -10.49 28.05 -0.57
CA LYS A 17 -9.75 29.23 -0.10
C LYS A 17 -9.63 30.31 -1.18
N GLY A 18 -9.47 29.91 -2.45
CA GLY A 18 -9.42 30.82 -3.58
C GLY A 18 -10.73 31.54 -3.90
N TYR A 19 -11.88 31.00 -3.44
CA TYR A 19 -13.21 31.58 -3.67
C TYR A 19 -13.74 32.37 -2.46
N PHE A 20 -12.94 32.61 -1.43
CA PHE A 20 -13.38 33.42 -0.29
C PHE A 20 -13.74 34.85 -0.74
N PRO A 21 -14.98 35.33 -0.51
CA PRO A 21 -15.40 36.65 -0.91
C PRO A 21 -14.53 37.74 -0.23
N PRO A 22 -14.13 38.80 -0.94
CA PRO A 22 -13.35 39.90 -0.38
C PRO A 22 -14.09 40.73 0.70
N ASP A 23 -15.39 40.50 0.90
CA ASP A 23 -16.25 41.31 1.77
C ASP A 23 -16.44 40.74 3.20
N MET A 24 -15.72 39.67 3.58
CA MET A 24 -15.78 39.07 4.92
C MET A 24 -14.97 39.84 5.96
N THR A 25 -15.48 39.96 7.20
CA THR A 25 -14.70 40.53 8.31
C THR A 25 -13.50 39.62 8.66
N PRO A 26 -12.40 40.16 9.22
CA PRO A 26 -11.22 39.36 9.60
C PRO A 26 -11.54 38.17 10.51
N GLU A 27 -12.56 38.33 11.36
CA GLU A 27 -13.04 37.31 12.29
C GLU A 27 -13.80 36.19 11.57
N GLN A 28 -14.68 36.52 10.63
CA GLN A 28 -15.42 35.53 9.84
C GLN A 28 -14.48 34.68 8.98
N LYS A 29 -13.40 35.26 8.48
CA LYS A 29 -12.37 34.54 7.70
C LYS A 29 -11.61 33.53 8.56
N ALA A 30 -11.20 33.94 9.75
CA ALA A 30 -10.54 33.05 10.70
C ALA A 30 -11.45 31.87 11.12
N GLU A 31 -12.74 32.13 11.36
CA GLU A 31 -13.70 31.07 11.66
C GLU A 31 -13.92 30.10 10.48
N ALA A 32 -13.98 30.62 9.25
CA ALA A 32 -14.13 29.80 8.05
C ALA A 32 -12.89 28.92 7.80
N GLU A 33 -11.69 29.46 8.00
CA GLU A 33 -10.43 28.70 7.91
C GLU A 33 -10.35 27.62 8.99
N ALA A 34 -10.74 27.92 10.23
CA ALA A 34 -10.79 26.93 11.31
C ALA A 34 -11.78 25.79 11.02
N LYS A 35 -12.97 26.12 10.49
CA LYS A 35 -13.96 25.11 10.07
C LYS A 35 -13.45 24.26 8.91
N LEU A 36 -12.77 24.85 7.92
CA LEU A 36 -12.18 24.11 6.81
C LEU A 36 -11.07 23.17 7.27
N ALA A 37 -10.21 23.61 8.18
CA ALA A 37 -9.17 22.74 8.74
C ALA A 37 -9.76 21.52 9.47
N LEU A 38 -10.85 21.73 10.21
CA LEU A 38 -11.58 20.66 10.89
C LEU A 38 -12.22 19.69 9.89
N LEU A 39 -12.87 20.20 8.84
CA LEU A 39 -13.45 19.38 7.77
C LEU A 39 -12.37 18.61 6.99
N GLN A 40 -11.22 19.22 6.71
CA GLN A 40 -10.08 18.56 6.08
C GLN A 40 -9.61 17.39 6.95
N GLN A 41 -9.45 17.61 8.25
CA GLN A 41 -9.05 16.54 9.18
C GLN A 41 -10.06 15.39 9.21
N GLN A 42 -11.36 15.71 9.24
CA GLN A 42 -12.43 14.71 9.19
C GLN A 42 -12.44 13.94 7.87
N ALA A 43 -12.29 14.62 6.73
CA ALA A 43 -12.24 14.00 5.42
C ALA A 43 -11.04 13.05 5.28
N VAL A 44 -9.87 13.47 5.76
CA VAL A 44 -8.67 12.61 5.79
C VAL A 44 -8.86 11.41 6.71
N ALA A 45 -9.44 11.62 7.90
CA ALA A 45 -9.74 10.52 8.83
C ALA A 45 -10.71 9.49 8.20
N GLN A 46 -11.76 9.96 7.53
CA GLN A 46 -12.74 9.11 6.85
C GLN A 46 -12.14 8.38 5.64
N ALA A 47 -11.27 9.04 4.88
CA ALA A 47 -10.54 8.40 3.78
C ALA A 47 -9.61 7.30 4.30
N MET A 48 -8.91 7.53 5.42
CA MET A 48 -8.07 6.53 6.06
C MET A 48 -8.89 5.34 6.59
N SER A 49 -10.05 5.57 7.20
CA SER A 49 -10.90 4.48 7.69
C SER A 49 -11.44 3.64 6.53
N PHE A 50 -11.93 4.28 5.47
CA PHE A 50 -12.43 3.57 4.29
C PHE A 50 -11.33 2.72 3.63
N GLN A 51 -10.11 3.27 3.51
CA GLN A 51 -8.97 2.53 2.99
C GLN A 51 -8.61 1.32 3.87
N ALA A 52 -8.61 1.48 5.19
CA ALA A 52 -8.37 0.38 6.12
C ALA A 52 -9.43 -0.72 5.97
N ASP A 53 -10.71 -0.35 5.80
CA ASP A 53 -11.79 -1.30 5.55
C ASP A 53 -11.63 -2.04 4.22
N MET A 54 -11.24 -1.34 3.14
CA MET A 54 -10.94 -1.99 1.87
C MET A 54 -9.76 -2.95 1.97
N GLU A 55 -8.70 -2.57 2.68
CA GLU A 55 -7.54 -3.42 2.91
C GLU A 55 -7.88 -4.65 3.75
N ASN A 56 -8.76 -4.50 4.74
CA ASN A 56 -9.29 -5.62 5.52
C ASN A 56 -10.09 -6.57 4.64
N GLN A 57 -11.00 -6.07 3.80
CA GLN A 57 -11.77 -6.89 2.86
C GLN A 57 -10.87 -7.62 1.86
N LEU A 58 -9.84 -6.95 1.33
CA LEU A 58 -8.84 -7.58 0.47
C LEU A 58 -8.13 -8.71 1.21
N THR A 59 -7.68 -8.46 2.44
CA THR A 59 -7.00 -9.46 3.28
C THR A 59 -7.90 -10.65 3.57
N GLU A 60 -9.19 -10.44 3.85
CA GLU A 60 -10.17 -11.50 4.07
C GLU A 60 -10.37 -12.37 2.83
N ARG A 61 -10.49 -11.77 1.65
CA ARG A 61 -10.58 -12.51 0.37
C ARG A 61 -9.34 -13.37 0.14
N LEU A 62 -8.15 -12.78 0.31
CA LEU A 62 -6.88 -13.52 0.16
C LEU A 62 -6.74 -14.64 1.21
N LYS A 63 -7.22 -14.42 2.43
CA LYS A 63 -7.24 -15.44 3.48
C LYS A 63 -8.19 -16.58 3.12
N ALA A 64 -9.36 -16.28 2.56
CA ALA A 64 -10.30 -17.28 2.06
C ALA A 64 -9.66 -18.12 0.95
N ASP A 65 -8.97 -17.50 -0.01
CA ASP A 65 -8.26 -18.21 -1.09
C ASP A 65 -7.11 -19.10 -0.55
N MET A 66 -6.42 -18.64 0.49
CA MET A 66 -5.36 -19.42 1.16
C MET A 66 -5.89 -20.51 2.11
N SER A 67 -7.18 -20.49 2.46
CA SER A 67 -7.78 -21.46 3.40
C SER A 67 -8.05 -22.83 2.78
N SER A 68 -7.90 -22.96 1.46
CA SER A 68 -8.02 -24.25 0.77
C SER A 68 -7.06 -25.28 1.36
N ASP A 69 -7.53 -26.53 1.48
CA ASP A 69 -6.77 -27.63 2.08
C ASP A 69 -5.58 -28.09 1.23
N SER A 70 -5.45 -27.57 0.01
CA SER A 70 -4.35 -27.94 -0.88
C SER A 70 -2.99 -27.44 -0.34
N TRP A 71 -1.98 -28.31 -0.38
CA TRP A 71 -0.60 -27.95 -0.05
C TRP A 71 -0.09 -26.81 -0.92
N LEU A 72 -0.51 -26.77 -2.19
CA LEU A 72 -0.13 -25.73 -3.14
C LEU A 72 -0.66 -24.35 -2.72
N SER A 73 -1.91 -24.26 -2.26
CA SER A 73 -2.51 -23.01 -1.76
C SER A 73 -1.76 -22.46 -0.54
N LYS A 74 -1.32 -23.35 0.36
CA LYS A 74 -0.55 -22.96 1.56
C LYS A 74 0.87 -22.48 1.23
N ASN A 75 1.46 -22.98 0.13
CA ASN A 75 2.84 -22.70 -0.26
C ASN A 75 2.97 -21.82 -1.51
N VAL A 76 1.87 -21.28 -2.05
CA VAL A 76 1.90 -20.49 -3.29
C VAL A 76 2.84 -19.27 -3.19
N ARG A 77 2.85 -18.59 -2.03
CA ARG A 77 3.66 -17.39 -1.81
C ARG A 77 5.18 -17.66 -1.89
N PRO A 78 5.75 -18.63 -1.14
CA PRO A 78 7.16 -18.98 -1.31
C PRO A 78 7.46 -19.64 -2.67
N LEU A 79 6.52 -20.40 -3.26
CA LEU A 79 6.73 -21.04 -4.57
C LEU A 79 6.85 -20.02 -5.70
N VAL A 80 6.01 -18.98 -5.72
CA VAL A 80 6.10 -17.89 -6.69
C VAL A 80 7.44 -17.14 -6.56
N LEU A 81 7.91 -16.93 -5.32
CA LEU A 81 9.22 -16.31 -5.08
C LEU A 81 10.36 -17.16 -5.67
N ILE A 82 10.36 -18.47 -5.40
CA ILE A 82 11.36 -19.41 -5.95
C ILE A 82 11.30 -19.42 -7.47
N TYR A 83 10.10 -19.47 -8.05
CA TYR A 83 9.90 -19.43 -9.49
C TYR A 83 10.48 -18.16 -10.12
N LEU A 84 10.16 -16.97 -9.57
CA LEU A 84 10.65 -15.70 -10.10
C LEU A 84 12.17 -15.56 -9.94
N LEU A 85 12.75 -16.06 -8.84
CA LEU A 85 14.21 -16.13 -8.67
C LEU A 85 14.86 -17.05 -9.69
N ALA A 86 14.30 -18.24 -9.92
CA ALA A 86 14.82 -19.18 -10.92
C ALA A 86 14.70 -18.62 -12.34
N ALA A 87 13.57 -17.98 -12.67
CA ALA A 87 13.41 -17.31 -13.95
C ALA A 87 14.41 -16.16 -14.12
N TRP A 88 14.62 -15.36 -13.06
CA TRP A 88 15.62 -14.30 -13.07
C TRP A 88 17.04 -14.83 -13.30
N THR A 89 17.44 -15.91 -12.61
CA THR A 89 18.78 -16.48 -12.77
C THR A 89 18.99 -17.11 -14.15
N ILE A 90 17.95 -17.71 -14.73
CA ILE A 90 17.99 -18.23 -16.12
C ILE A 90 18.17 -17.09 -17.12
N PHE A 91 17.40 -16.01 -17.00
CA PHE A 91 17.51 -14.84 -17.89
C PHE A 91 18.85 -14.13 -17.73
N ALA A 92 19.35 -13.99 -16.49
CA ALA A 92 20.69 -13.49 -16.22
C ALA A 92 21.77 -14.38 -16.85
N GLY A 93 21.59 -15.71 -16.80
CA GLY A 93 22.45 -16.68 -17.47
C GLY A 93 22.48 -16.49 -18.98
N PHE A 94 21.32 -16.39 -19.64
CA PHE A 94 21.24 -16.15 -21.09
C PHE A 94 21.90 -14.83 -21.52
N SER A 95 21.80 -13.79 -20.68
CA SER A 95 22.49 -12.51 -20.92
C SER A 95 24.01 -12.64 -20.92
N LEU A 96 24.60 -13.62 -20.23
CA LEU A 96 26.05 -13.88 -20.26
C LEU A 96 26.49 -14.59 -21.54
N TYR A 97 25.61 -15.36 -22.17
CA TYR A 97 25.88 -16.11 -23.41
C TYR A 97 25.59 -15.32 -24.70
N GLN A 98 25.52 -13.98 -24.61
CA GLN A 98 25.25 -13.07 -25.73
C GLN A 98 23.90 -13.27 -26.46
N HIS A 99 22.91 -13.88 -25.80
CA HIS A 99 21.54 -13.74 -26.27
C HIS A 99 21.01 -12.36 -25.88
N ASP A 100 20.58 -11.59 -26.88
CA ASP A 100 20.02 -10.25 -26.71
C ASP A 100 18.62 -10.38 -26.08
N VAL A 101 18.59 -10.50 -24.75
CA VAL A 101 17.36 -10.55 -23.98
C VAL A 101 16.80 -9.12 -23.92
N SER A 102 15.59 -8.92 -24.47
CA SER A 102 14.98 -7.59 -24.48
C SER A 102 14.91 -7.00 -23.06
N PRO A 103 15.42 -5.76 -22.84
CA PRO A 103 15.41 -5.10 -21.54
C PRO A 103 14.02 -5.01 -20.91
N ALA A 104 12.96 -4.93 -21.74
CA ALA A 104 11.58 -4.88 -21.26
C ALA A 104 11.19 -6.11 -20.43
N TYR A 105 11.64 -7.31 -20.81
CA TYR A 105 11.36 -8.52 -20.05
C TYR A 105 12.16 -8.59 -18.74
N VAL A 106 13.40 -8.09 -18.75
CA VAL A 106 14.25 -8.02 -17.55
C VAL A 106 13.64 -7.05 -16.53
N ASP A 107 13.22 -5.87 -16.97
CA ASP A 107 12.60 -4.87 -16.11
C ASP A 107 11.25 -5.33 -15.57
N MET A 108 10.40 -5.96 -16.40
CA MET A 108 9.15 -6.57 -15.96
C MET A 108 9.42 -7.62 -14.87
N LEU A 109 10.38 -8.51 -15.10
CA LEU A 109 10.69 -9.58 -14.15
C LEU A 109 11.29 -9.05 -12.85
N LYS A 110 12.12 -7.99 -12.91
CA LYS A 110 12.62 -7.25 -11.73
C LYS A 110 11.47 -6.64 -10.93
N GLN A 111 10.50 -5.99 -11.58
CA GLN A 111 9.33 -5.41 -10.91
C GLN A 111 8.48 -6.48 -10.21
N MET A 112 8.23 -7.60 -10.89
CA MET A 112 7.51 -8.74 -10.31
C MET A 112 8.25 -9.35 -9.13
N LEU A 113 9.57 -9.51 -9.24
CA LEU A 113 10.41 -10.06 -8.18
C LEU A 113 10.38 -9.16 -6.95
N MET A 114 10.56 -7.85 -7.13
CA MET A 114 10.49 -6.87 -6.05
C MET A 114 9.12 -6.90 -5.35
N ALA A 115 8.03 -6.98 -6.10
CA ALA A 115 6.68 -7.11 -5.55
C ALA A 115 6.51 -8.41 -4.73
N ALA A 116 7.00 -9.54 -5.24
CA ALA A 116 6.93 -10.84 -4.55
C ALA A 116 7.77 -10.87 -3.27
N PHE A 117 8.99 -10.32 -3.29
CA PHE A 117 9.83 -10.14 -2.10
C PHE A 117 9.13 -9.27 -1.05
N GLY A 118 8.57 -8.13 -1.48
CA GLY A 118 7.79 -7.26 -0.60
C GLY A 118 6.65 -8.01 0.06
N PHE A 119 5.79 -8.68 -0.71
CA PHE A 119 4.66 -9.42 -0.17
C PHE A 119 5.05 -10.55 0.78
N TYR A 120 6.14 -11.29 0.53
CA TYR A 120 6.55 -12.40 1.38
C TYR A 120 7.24 -11.93 2.68
N PHE A 121 8.22 -11.03 2.57
CA PHE A 121 9.01 -10.62 3.74
C PHE A 121 8.34 -9.52 4.56
N VAL A 122 7.67 -8.54 3.93
CA VAL A 122 6.95 -7.48 4.67
C VAL A 122 5.78 -8.07 5.44
N SER A 123 5.04 -9.03 4.87
CA SER A 123 3.94 -9.68 5.59
C SER A 123 4.44 -10.42 6.84
N ARG A 124 5.53 -11.19 6.71
CA ARG A 124 6.14 -11.93 7.84
C ARG A 124 6.74 -11.00 8.88
N GLY A 125 7.31 -9.87 8.46
CA GLY A 125 7.82 -8.83 9.34
C GLY A 125 6.72 -8.18 10.18
N ALA A 126 5.60 -7.80 9.53
CA ALA A 126 4.44 -7.22 10.20
C ALA A 126 3.77 -8.19 11.18
N GLU A 127 3.63 -9.47 10.83
CA GLU A 127 3.15 -10.53 11.74
C GLU A 127 4.02 -10.62 13.01
N LYS A 128 5.34 -10.51 12.87
CA LYS A 128 6.26 -10.58 14.02
C LYS A 128 6.17 -9.35 14.92
N ILE A 129 6.10 -8.14 14.33
CA ILE A 129 5.98 -6.88 15.08
C ILE A 129 4.67 -6.85 15.87
N THR A 130 3.55 -7.20 15.25
CA THR A 130 2.25 -7.26 15.93
C THR A 130 2.22 -8.29 17.05
N THR A 131 2.89 -9.43 16.87
CA THR A 131 3.05 -10.45 17.92
C THR A 131 3.89 -9.95 19.09
N ILE A 132 4.99 -9.23 18.84
CA ILE A 132 5.83 -8.64 19.90
C ILE A 132 5.06 -7.55 20.66
N LEU A 133 4.33 -6.69 19.96
CA LEU A 133 3.52 -5.62 20.57
C LEU A 133 2.39 -6.20 21.44
N LYS A 134 1.71 -7.26 21.00
CA LYS A 134 0.66 -7.95 21.78
C LYS A 134 1.24 -8.82 22.90
N GLY A 135 2.42 -9.41 22.71
CA GLY A 135 3.09 -10.30 23.65
C GLY A 135 3.89 -9.60 24.75
N GLY A 136 4.18 -8.30 24.61
CA GLY A 136 4.89 -7.50 25.62
C GLY A 136 4.11 -7.24 26.91
N GLY A 137 2.80 -7.54 26.95
CA GLY A 137 1.94 -7.36 28.13
C GLY A 137 1.74 -8.60 29.00
N SER A 138 2.28 -9.77 28.63
CA SER A 138 2.07 -11.03 29.36
C SER A 138 3.39 -11.71 29.72
N ARG A 139 4.21 -11.03 30.52
CA ARG A 139 5.21 -11.67 31.37
C ARG A 139 4.91 -11.28 32.83
N LYS A 140 4.15 -12.13 33.51
CA LYS A 140 4.42 -12.43 34.92
C LYS A 140 5.43 -13.57 34.94
#